data_AF-A0A2N6BBK3-F1
#
_entry.id   AF-A0A2N6BBK3-F1
#
_cell.length_a   1.000
_cell.length_b   1.000
_cell.length_c   1.000
_cell.angle_alpha   90.00
_cell.angle_beta   90.00
_cell.angle_gamma   90.00
#
_symmetry.space_group_name_H-M   'P 1'
#
loop_
_entity.id
_entity.type
_entity.pdbx_description
1 polymer ?
#
loop_
_entity_poly.entity_id
_entity_poly.type
_entity_poly.pdbx_seq_one_letter_code
_entity_poly.pdbx_strand_id
1 'polypeptide(L)'
;MFKTLAAKAIIPVLLTTIGFVVVCSIILFANMESDRIKDNIFHADDISSVLLKATRYAMLKDDREALLNIVTSVNDEKLVEHVRIFNKKGVIIFSGNVEEIGSVVNKEAEGCMNCHSPV
;
A
#
# COMPACT_ATOMS: atom_id res chain seq x y z
N MET A 1 30.18 -26.11 47.04
CA MET A 1 31.26 -25.51 46.22
C MET A 1 30.99 -25.54 44.71
N PHE A 2 30.25 -26.51 44.15
CA PHE A 2 29.96 -26.60 42.70
C PHE A 2 28.95 -25.57 42.14
N LYS A 3 28.07 -25.02 42.98
CA LYS A 3 27.04 -24.04 42.55
C LYS A 3 27.63 -22.72 42.03
N THR A 4 28.78 -22.28 42.56
CA THR A 4 29.40 -21.00 42.19
C THR A 4 30.22 -21.07 40.90
N LEU A 5 30.77 -22.25 40.59
CA LEU A 5 31.51 -22.49 39.34
C LEU A 5 30.57 -22.70 38.15
N ALA A 6 29.51 -23.50 38.33
CA ALA A 6 28.48 -23.69 37.31
C ALA A 6 27.77 -22.36 37.00
N ALA A 7 27.41 -21.56 38.02
CA ALA A 7 26.80 -20.25 37.82
C ALA A 7 27.72 -19.28 37.04
N LYS A 8 29.02 -19.24 37.36
CA LYS A 8 29.99 -18.38 36.65
C LYS A 8 30.17 -18.74 35.17
N ALA A 9 29.96 -20.01 34.79
CA ALA A 9 30.07 -20.46 33.40
C ALA A 9 28.74 -20.35 32.62
N ILE A 10 27.61 -20.56 33.28
CA ILE A 10 26.29 -20.57 32.64
C ILE A 10 25.77 -19.14 32.38
N ILE A 11 26.02 -18.20 33.30
CA ILE A 11 25.56 -16.80 33.17
C ILE A 11 26.08 -16.11 31.89
N PRO A 12 27.39 -16.14 31.55
CA PRO A 12 27.87 -15.47 30.33
C PRO A 12 27.38 -16.15 29.05
N VAL A 13 27.20 -17.47 29.06
CA VAL A 13 26.67 -18.21 27.90
C VAL A 13 25.22 -17.80 27.63
N LEU A 14 24.37 -17.77 28.68
CA LEU A 14 22.99 -17.30 28.55
C LEU A 14 22.91 -15.84 28.11
N LEU A 15 23.78 -14.98 28.63
CA LEU A 15 23.81 -13.57 28.25
C LEU A 15 24.19 -13.38 26.77
N THR A 16 25.15 -14.18 26.28
CA THR A 16 25.60 -14.12 24.89
C THR A 16 24.54 -14.67 23.94
N THR A 17 23.85 -15.76 24.29
CA THR A 17 22.78 -16.32 23.45
C THR A 17 21.55 -15.42 23.41
N ILE A 18 21.15 -14.84 24.55
CA ILE A 18 20.04 -13.87 24.59
C ILE A 18 20.39 -12.64 23.76
N GLY A 19 21.61 -12.11 23.91
CA GLY A 19 22.09 -10.97 23.11
C GLY A 19 22.07 -11.27 21.61
N PHE A 20 22.53 -12.46 21.20
CA PHE A 20 22.50 -12.89 19.80
C PHE A 20 21.07 -13.00 19.26
N VAL A 21 20.16 -13.61 20.02
CA VAL A 21 18.74 -13.72 19.62
C VAL A 21 18.12 -12.33 19.47
N VAL A 22 18.35 -11.41 20.41
CA VAL A 22 17.81 -10.03 20.34
C VAL A 22 18.35 -9.28 19.11
N VAL A 23 19.66 -9.37 18.85
CA VAL A 23 20.27 -8.72 17.67
C VAL A 23 19.73 -9.32 16.37
N CYS A 24 19.63 -10.64 16.28
CA CYS A 24 19.02 -11.32 15.13
C CYS A 24 17.55 -10.92 14.96
N SER A 25 16.77 -10.83 16.03
CA SER A 25 15.38 -10.37 15.97
C SER A 25 15.26 -8.93 15.49
N ILE A 26 16.12 -8.02 15.95
CA ILE A 26 16.15 -6.61 15.49
C ILE A 26 16.51 -6.53 14.01
N ILE A 27 17.53 -7.28 13.56
CA ILE A 27 17.93 -7.33 12.16
C ILE A 27 16.80 -7.89 11.30
N LEU A 28 16.14 -8.97 11.71
CA LEU A 28 15.00 -9.52 10.99
C LEU A 28 13.85 -8.52 10.92
N PHE A 29 13.52 -7.83 12.01
CA PHE A 29 12.46 -6.82 12.04
C PHE A 29 12.79 -5.62 11.14
N ALA A 30 14.05 -5.16 11.14
CA ALA A 30 14.51 -4.09 10.27
C ALA A 30 14.51 -4.50 8.78
N ASN A 31 14.82 -5.76 8.47
CA ASN A 31 14.69 -6.28 7.11
C ASN A 31 13.23 -6.43 6.69
N MET A 32 12.33 -6.82 7.61
CA MET A 32 10.89 -6.84 7.35
C MET A 32 10.34 -5.44 7.05
N GLU A 33 10.84 -4.39 7.71
CA GLU A 33 10.45 -3.00 7.42
C GLU A 33 10.83 -2.57 5.99
N SER A 34 11.97 -3.06 5.46
CA SER A 34 12.43 -2.72 4.11
C SER A 34 11.57 -3.35 2.99
N ASP A 35 10.78 -4.38 3.29
CA ASP A 35 9.80 -4.94 2.34
C ASP A 35 8.43 -4.25 2.45
N ARG A 36 8.09 -3.67 3.61
CA ARG A 36 6.79 -2.98 3.82
C ARG A 36 6.59 -1.73 2.97
N ILE A 37 7.66 -1.13 2.44
CA ILE A 37 7.57 0.04 1.55
C ILE A 37 7.54 -0.39 0.07
N LYS A 38 8.06 -1.58 -0.26
CA LYS A 38 7.98 -2.12 -1.63
C LYS A 38 6.63 -2.80 -1.90
N ASP A 39 5.99 -3.36 -0.87
CA ASP A 39 4.71 -4.08 -1.02
C ASP A 39 3.53 -3.15 -1.37
N ASN A 40 3.57 -1.88 -0.94
CA ASN A 40 2.49 -0.92 -1.23
C ASN A 40 2.38 -0.56 -2.72
N ILE A 41 3.49 -0.58 -3.48
CA ILE A 41 3.47 -0.27 -4.92
C ILE A 41 2.96 -1.48 -5.72
N PHE A 42 3.34 -2.70 -5.32
CA PHE A 42 2.84 -3.92 -5.97
C PHE A 42 1.33 -4.10 -5.73
N HIS A 43 0.83 -3.78 -4.52
CA HIS A 43 -0.59 -3.88 -4.23
C HIS A 43 -1.42 -2.86 -5.03
N ALA A 44 -0.94 -1.62 -5.22
CA ALA A 44 -1.67 -0.64 -6.02
C ALA A 44 -1.79 -1.04 -7.50
N ASP A 45 -0.73 -1.62 -8.09
CA ASP A 45 -0.76 -2.08 -9.49
C ASP A 45 -1.71 -3.27 -9.66
N ASP A 46 -1.64 -4.25 -8.75
CA ASP A 46 -2.54 -5.41 -8.75
C ASP A 46 -4.01 -4.98 -8.59
N ILE A 47 -4.32 -4.11 -7.64
CA ILE A 47 -5.67 -3.58 -7.41
C ILE A 47 -6.15 -2.78 -8.63
N SER A 48 -5.28 -1.94 -9.21
CA SER A 48 -5.63 -1.17 -10.41
C SER A 48 -5.99 -2.09 -11.57
N SER A 49 -5.26 -3.19 -11.76
CA SER A 49 -5.49 -4.16 -12.83
C SER A 49 -6.81 -4.94 -12.64
N VAL A 50 -7.14 -5.27 -11.40
CA VAL A 50 -8.41 -5.92 -11.02
C VAL A 50 -9.57 -4.96 -11.21
N LEU A 51 -9.44 -3.72 -10.73
CA LEU A 51 -10.44 -2.68 -10.90
C LEU A 51 -10.69 -2.40 -12.38
N LEU A 52 -9.64 -2.37 -13.21
CA LEU A 52 -9.77 -2.20 -14.65
C LEU A 52 -10.54 -3.35 -15.29
N LYS A 53 -10.29 -4.61 -14.90
CA LYS A 53 -11.03 -5.78 -15.40
C LYS A 53 -12.49 -5.79 -14.93
N ALA A 54 -12.75 -5.45 -13.66
CA ALA A 54 -14.09 -5.41 -13.09
C ALA A 54 -14.95 -4.32 -13.73
N THR A 55 -14.37 -3.12 -13.92
CA THR A 55 -15.08 -1.99 -14.53
C THR A 55 -15.16 -2.08 -16.05
N ARG A 56 -14.25 -2.81 -16.73
CA ARG A 56 -14.23 -2.93 -18.21
C ARG A 56 -15.58 -3.31 -18.81
N TYR A 57 -16.27 -4.28 -18.21
CA TYR A 57 -17.57 -4.72 -18.73
C TYR A 57 -18.65 -3.64 -18.56
N ALA A 58 -18.71 -3.01 -17.38
CA ALA A 58 -19.63 -1.91 -17.10
C ALA A 58 -19.37 -0.69 -18.00
N MET A 59 -18.09 -0.33 -18.21
CA MET A 59 -17.67 0.73 -19.12
C MET A 59 -18.07 0.45 -20.58
N LEU A 60 -17.90 -0.79 -21.05
CA LEU A 60 -18.31 -1.20 -22.41
C LEU A 60 -19.81 -1.08 -22.64
N LYS A 61 -20.61 -1.24 -21.59
CA LYS A 61 -22.07 -1.11 -21.64
C LYS A 61 -22.59 0.29 -21.31
N ASP A 62 -21.70 1.25 -21.02
CA ASP A 62 -22.04 2.57 -20.47
C ASP A 62 -22.97 2.49 -19.24
N ASP A 63 -22.82 1.43 -18.45
CA ASP A 63 -23.61 1.20 -17.24
C ASP A 63 -22.97 1.93 -16.06
N ARG A 64 -23.41 3.19 -15.89
CA ARG A 64 -22.87 4.09 -14.87
C ARG A 64 -23.21 3.65 -13.44
N GLU A 65 -24.37 3.05 -13.22
CA GLU A 65 -24.77 2.58 -11.88
C GLU A 65 -23.91 1.39 -11.46
N ALA A 66 -23.70 0.42 -12.36
CA ALA A 66 -22.81 -0.71 -12.09
C ALA A 66 -21.37 -0.24 -11.82
N LEU A 67 -20.89 0.74 -12.59
CA LEU A 67 -19.56 1.31 -12.40
C LEU A 67 -19.43 2.02 -11.04
N LEU A 68 -20.43 2.80 -10.65
CA LEU A 68 -20.48 3.51 -9.38
C LEU A 68 -20.47 2.54 -8.19
N ASN A 69 -21.25 1.46 -8.28
CA ASN A 69 -21.27 0.41 -7.25
C ASN A 69 -19.92 -0.31 -7.11
N ILE A 70 -19.25 -0.65 -8.22
CA ILE A 70 -17.94 -1.31 -8.20
C ILE A 70 -16.89 -0.40 -7.55
N VAL A 71 -16.83 0.87 -7.98
CA VAL A 71 -15.84 1.83 -7.47
C VAL A 71 -16.09 2.14 -5.99
N THR A 72 -17.34 2.31 -5.58
CA THR A 72 -17.70 2.56 -4.17
C THR A 72 -17.33 1.37 -3.30
N SER A 73 -17.61 0.15 -3.75
CA SER A 73 -17.27 -1.08 -3.02
C SER A 73 -15.75 -1.23 -2.82
N VAL A 74 -14.95 -0.83 -3.81
CA VAL A 74 -13.49 -0.85 -3.71
C VAL A 74 -12.96 0.30 -2.86
N ASN A 75 -13.62 1.46 -2.87
CA ASN A 75 -13.25 2.61 -2.05
C ASN A 75 -13.58 2.39 -0.55
N ASP A 76 -14.57 1.56 -0.23
CA ASP A 76 -14.90 1.18 1.15
C ASP A 76 -13.92 0.13 1.74
N GLU A 77 -13.07 -0.48 0.92
CA GLU A 77 -12.03 -1.39 1.42
C GLU A 77 -10.90 -0.63 2.10
N LYS A 78 -10.57 -1.02 3.34
CA LYS A 78 -9.51 -0.42 4.17
C LYS A 78 -8.10 -0.46 3.56
N LEU A 79 -7.87 -1.24 2.49
CA LEU A 79 -6.58 -1.31 1.80
C LEU A 79 -6.39 -0.22 0.75
N VAL A 80 -7.44 0.54 0.40
CA VAL A 80 -7.38 1.56 -0.65
C VAL A 80 -7.55 2.94 -0.04
N GLU A 81 -6.50 3.76 -0.09
CA GLU A 81 -6.55 5.13 0.45
C GLU A 81 -7.46 6.02 -0.41
N HIS A 82 -7.39 5.86 -1.74
CA HIS A 82 -8.17 6.68 -2.64
C HIS A 82 -8.29 6.12 -4.07
N VAL A 83 -9.50 6.20 -4.66
CA VAL A 83 -9.74 5.86 -6.08
C VAL A 83 -10.35 7.06 -6.81
N ARG A 84 -9.77 7.41 -7.97
CA ARG A 84 -10.31 8.41 -8.90
C ARG A 84 -10.42 7.84 -10.30
N ILE A 85 -11.51 8.16 -11.00
CA ILE A 85 -11.66 7.92 -12.44
C ILE A 85 -11.82 9.28 -13.12
N PHE A 86 -11.04 9.51 -14.17
CA PHE A 86 -11.08 10.73 -14.97
C PHE A 86 -11.44 10.42 -16.43
N ASN A 87 -12.12 11.38 -17.07
CA ASN A 87 -12.44 11.27 -18.49
C ASN A 87 -11.25 11.70 -19.37
N LYS A 88 -11.39 11.59 -20.70
CA LYS A 88 -10.35 12.01 -21.67
C LYS A 88 -9.94 13.48 -21.57
N LYS A 89 -10.76 14.34 -20.96
CA LYS A 89 -10.47 15.76 -20.74
C LYS A 89 -9.79 16.03 -19.38
N GLY A 90 -9.57 14.99 -18.56
CA GLY A 90 -9.01 15.10 -17.22
C GLY A 90 -10.02 15.52 -16.15
N VAL A 91 -11.32 15.48 -16.43
CA VAL A 91 -12.35 15.76 -15.41
C VAL A 91 -12.60 14.51 -14.59
N ILE A 92 -12.56 14.65 -13.27
CA ILE A 92 -12.87 13.60 -12.30
C ILE A 92 -14.36 13.29 -12.40
N ILE A 93 -14.67 12.09 -12.88
CA ILE A 93 -16.05 11.57 -13.01
C ILE A 93 -16.43 10.72 -11.80
N PHE A 94 -15.46 10.11 -11.13
CA PHE A 94 -15.65 9.38 -9.88
C PHE A 94 -14.49 9.65 -8.94
N SER A 95 -14.80 9.84 -7.65
CA SER A 95 -13.84 9.97 -6.57
C SER A 95 -14.47 9.46 -5.27
N GLY A 96 -13.67 8.91 -4.37
CA GLY A 96 -14.09 8.63 -3.00
C GLY A 96 -14.49 9.89 -2.21
N ASN A 97 -14.04 11.07 -2.66
CA ASN A 97 -14.50 12.35 -2.13
C ASN A 97 -15.46 13.00 -3.14
N VAL A 98 -16.73 13.15 -2.73
CA VAL A 98 -17.80 13.71 -3.55
C VAL A 98 -17.51 15.16 -3.98
N GLU A 99 -16.74 15.91 -3.18
CA GLU A 99 -16.38 17.30 -3.48
C GLU A 99 -15.37 17.42 -4.65
N GLU A 100 -14.65 16.36 -4.97
CA GLU A 100 -13.71 16.35 -6.10
C GLU A 100 -14.38 16.06 -7.44
N ILE A 101 -15.63 15.54 -7.43
CA ILE A 101 -16.34 15.15 -8.64
C ILE A 101 -16.66 16.39 -9.48
N GLY A 102 -16.25 16.38 -10.75
CA GLY A 102 -16.39 17.51 -11.68
C GLY A 102 -15.20 18.47 -11.70
N SER A 103 -14.23 18.31 -10.79
CA SER A 103 -12.97 19.06 -10.85
C SER A 103 -12.03 18.48 -11.92
N VAL A 104 -11.12 19.32 -12.43
CA VAL A 104 -10.07 18.88 -13.36
C VAL A 104 -8.90 18.36 -12.53
N VAL A 105 -8.38 17.19 -12.91
CA VAL A 105 -7.23 16.58 -12.25
C VAL A 105 -6.04 17.55 -12.29
N ASN A 106 -5.42 17.75 -11.13
CA ASN A 106 -4.20 18.53 -11.05
C ASN A 106 -3.05 17.73 -11.68
N LYS A 107 -2.52 18.23 -12.81
CA LYS A 107 -1.41 17.59 -13.54
C LYS A 107 -0.06 17.73 -12.83
N GLU A 108 0.01 18.59 -11.83
CA GLU A 108 1.17 18.79 -10.96
C GLU A 108 1.12 17.88 -9.72
N ALA A 109 0.09 17.03 -9.57
CA ALA A 109 0.00 16.07 -8.46
C ALA A 109 1.03 14.92 -8.61
N GLU A 110 1.42 14.31 -7.48
CA GLU A 110 2.50 13.31 -7.36
C GLU A 110 2.44 12.16 -8.38
N GLY A 111 1.25 11.73 -8.81
CA GLY A 111 1.11 10.66 -9.83
C GLY A 111 1.22 11.12 -11.29
N CYS A 112 0.94 12.40 -11.57
CA CYS A 112 0.95 12.96 -12.92
C CYS A 112 2.28 13.60 -13.29
N MET A 113 3.07 14.06 -12.31
CA MET A 113 4.36 14.71 -12.55
C MET A 113 5.32 13.85 -13.38
N ASN A 114 5.31 12.52 -13.19
CA ASN A 114 6.19 11.62 -13.94
C ASN A 114 6.01 11.69 -15.47
N CYS A 115 4.82 12.07 -15.94
CA CYS A 115 4.50 12.20 -17.38
C CYS A 115 4.17 13.62 -17.81
N HIS A 116 3.87 14.52 -16.88
CA HIS A 116 3.43 15.90 -17.12
C HIS A 116 4.32 16.97 -16.49
N SER A 117 5.52 16.60 -16.02
CA SER A 117 6.50 17.56 -15.51
C SER A 117 6.62 18.74 -16.50
N PRO A 118 6.42 19.99 -16.05
CA PRO A 118 6.72 21.13 -16.88
C PRO A 118 8.23 21.11 -17.09
N VAL A 119 8.63 20.84 -18.34
CA VAL A 119 10.01 21.06 -18.82
C VAL A 119 10.26 22.56 -18.86
#